data_AF-A0A837B5G3-F1
#
_entry.id   AF-A0A837B5G3-F1
#
_cell.length_a   1.000
_cell.length_b   1.000
_cell.length_c   1.000
_cell.angle_alpha   90.00
_cell.angle_beta   90.00
_cell.angle_gamma   90.00
#
_symmetry.space_group_name_H-M   'P 1'
#
loop_
_entity.id
_entity.type
_entity.pdbx_description
1 polymer ?
#
loop_
_entity_poly.entity_id
_entity_poly.type
_entity_poly.pdbx_seq_one_letter_code
_entity_poly.pdbx_strand_id
1 'polypeptide(L)' 'MLQILPAARQMRLSPSAHAALAPDMAPETAVRELLARGLAQDALPLALRLLPRPYAVAWLCQCMRAQALSGHDSEDD' A
#
# COMPACT_ATOMS: atom_id res chain seq x y z
N MET A 1 -13.95 12.95 -0.48
CA MET A 1 -13.65 11.52 -0.27
C MET A 1 -12.61 11.10 -1.28
N LEU A 2 -11.43 10.65 -0.83
CA LEU A 2 -10.41 10.11 -1.73
C LEU A 2 -10.89 8.74 -2.22
N GLN A 3 -11.16 8.64 -3.52
CA GLN A 3 -11.68 7.42 -4.14
C GLN A 3 -10.50 6.60 -4.68
N ILE A 4 -10.29 5.41 -4.11
CA ILE A 4 -9.10 4.57 -4.39
C ILE A 4 -9.17 3.97 -5.80
N LEU A 5 -10.35 3.50 -6.21
CA LEU A 5 -10.57 2.91 -7.54
C LEU A 5 -10.23 3.86 -8.71
N PRO A 6 -10.73 5.12 -8.76
CA PRO A 6 -10.35 6.04 -9.82
C PRO A 6 -8.89 6.49 -9.72
N ALA A 7 -8.29 6.53 -8.52
CA ALA A 7 -6.87 6.76 -8.38
C ALA A 7 -6.06 5.61 -9.01
N ALA A 8 -6.39 4.36 -8.67
CA ALA A 8 -5.77 3.16 -9.24
C ALA A 8 -5.86 3.11 -10.78
N ARG A 9 -7.04 3.42 -11.34
CA ARG A 9 -7.26 3.44 -12.80
C ARG A 9 -6.45 4.53 -13.49
N GLN A 10 -6.41 5.75 -12.93
CA GLN A 10 -5.60 6.85 -13.48
C GLN A 10 -4.10 6.53 -13.48
N MET A 11 -3.66 5.76 -12.48
CA MET A 11 -2.26 5.42 -12.29
C MET A 11 -1.83 4.16 -13.04
N ARG A 12 -2.76 3.53 -13.79
CA ARG A 12 -2.52 2.28 -14.52
C ARG A 12 -1.87 1.20 -13.63
N LEU A 13 -2.33 1.07 -12.38
CA LEU A 13 -1.84 0.03 -11.49
C LEU A 13 -2.03 -1.35 -12.12
N SER A 14 -1.20 -2.30 -11.73
CA SER A 14 -1.28 -3.68 -12.21
C SER A 14 -2.67 -4.30 -11.99
N PRO A 15 -3.10 -5.27 -12.81
CA PRO A 15 -4.36 -5.99 -12.59
C PRO A 15 -4.38 -6.70 -11.22
N SER A 16 -3.23 -7.20 -10.76
CA SER A 16 -3.06 -7.79 -9.42
C SER A 16 -3.32 -6.78 -8.30
N ALA A 17 -2.90 -5.52 -8.50
CA ALA A 17 -3.18 -4.44 -7.56
C ALA A 17 -4.67 -4.10 -7.56
N HIS A 18 -5.30 -3.98 -8.73
CA HIS A 18 -6.74 -3.75 -8.83
C HIS A 18 -7.57 -4.85 -8.16
N ALA A 19 -7.16 -6.12 -8.28
CA ALA A 19 -7.83 -7.24 -7.63
C ALA A 19 -7.72 -7.21 -6.09
N ALA A 20 -6.68 -6.55 -5.55
CA ALA A 20 -6.50 -6.39 -4.12
C ALA A 20 -7.25 -5.18 -3.54
N LEU A 21 -7.74 -4.27 -4.37
CA LEU A 21 -8.37 -3.01 -3.95
C LEU A 21 -9.89 -3.10 -3.95
N ALA A 22 -10.51 -2.74 -2.83
CA ALA A 22 -11.96 -2.64 -2.70
C ALA A 22 -12.43 -1.16 -2.69
N PRO A 23 -13.64 -0.85 -3.20
CA PRO A 23 -14.14 0.52 -3.30
C PRO A 23 -14.44 1.18 -1.94
N ASP A 24 -14.83 0.40 -0.94
CA ASP A 24 -15.11 0.85 0.43
C ASP A 24 -13.87 0.80 1.35
N MET A 25 -12.71 0.44 0.80
CA MET A 25 -11.49 0.33 1.58
C MET A 25 -10.98 1.71 2.00
N ALA A 26 -10.36 1.81 3.18
CA ALA A 26 -9.63 3.02 3.54
C ALA A 26 -8.33 3.13 2.70
N PRO A 27 -7.91 4.34 2.31
CA PRO A 27 -6.73 4.55 1.47
C PRO A 27 -5.45 3.97 2.09
N GLU A 28 -5.33 4.04 3.42
CA GLU A 28 -4.24 3.44 4.18
C GLU A 28 -4.25 1.91 4.11
N THR A 29 -5.42 1.30 4.26
CA THR A 29 -5.59 -0.16 4.16
C THR A 29 -5.25 -0.67 2.76
N ALA A 30 -5.65 0.08 1.72
CA ALA A 30 -5.32 -0.24 0.33
C ALA A 30 -3.81 -0.29 0.08
N VAL A 31 -3.06 0.72 0.56
CA VAL A 31 -1.60 0.71 0.41
C VAL A 31 -0.96 -0.40 1.24
N ARG A 32 -1.47 -0.68 2.45
CA ARG A 32 -0.97 -1.76 3.31
C ARG A 32 -1.17 -3.13 2.67
N GLU A 33 -2.33 -3.38 2.06
CA GLU A 33 -2.65 -4.63 1.36
C GLU A 33 -1.76 -4.85 0.12
N LEU A 34 -1.49 -3.79 -0.64
CA LEU A 34 -0.55 -3.84 -1.77
C LEU A 34 0.88 -4.16 -1.30
N LEU A 35 1.33 -3.54 -0.20
CA LEU A 35 2.62 -3.86 0.41
C LEU A 35 2.66 -5.31 0.93
N ALA A 36 1.59 -5.81 1.55
CA ALA A 36 1.45 -7.20 2.04
C ALA A 36 1.65 -8.23 0.92
N ARG A 37 1.19 -7.89 -0.28
CA ARG A 37 1.31 -8.72 -1.48
C ARG A 37 2.63 -8.55 -2.22
N GLY A 38 3.56 -7.75 -1.71
CA GLY A 38 4.82 -7.43 -2.37
C GLY A 38 4.68 -6.48 -3.57
N LEU A 39 3.52 -5.87 -3.77
CA LEU A 39 3.22 -4.94 -4.87
C LEU A 39 3.68 -3.51 -4.52
N ALA A 40 4.90 -3.38 -4.00
CA ALA A 40 5.46 -2.09 -3.56
C ALA A 40 5.52 -1.05 -4.69
N GLN A 41 5.71 -1.50 -5.93
CA GLN A 41 5.75 -0.64 -7.13
C GLN A 41 4.41 0.04 -7.41
N ASP A 42 3.29 -0.62 -7.10
CA ASP A 42 1.93 -0.08 -7.23
C ASP A 42 1.48 0.67 -5.97
N ALA A 43 1.99 0.26 -4.79
CA ALA A 43 1.67 0.85 -3.49
C ALA A 43 2.25 2.26 -3.31
N LEU A 44 3.49 2.48 -3.73
CA LEU A 44 4.20 3.77 -3.60
C LEU A 44 3.45 4.93 -4.26
N PRO A 45 3.09 4.85 -5.55
CA PRO A 45 2.50 5.97 -6.24
C PRO A 45 1.04 6.17 -5.78
N LEU A 46 0.34 5.11 -5.37
CA LEU A 46 -0.96 5.20 -4.68
C LEU A 46 -0.84 5.99 -3.36
N ALA A 47 0.16 5.69 -2.52
CA ALA A 47 0.40 6.39 -1.26
C ALA A 47 0.73 7.88 -1.47
N LEU A 48 1.57 8.21 -2.45
CA LEU A 48 1.95 9.58 -2.79
C LEU A 48 0.77 10.44 -3.25
N ARG A 49 -0.28 9.81 -3.79
CA ARG A 49 -1.50 10.50 -4.25
C ARG A 49 -2.54 10.63 -3.15
N LEU A 50 -2.53 9.72 -2.18
CA LEU A 50 -3.50 9.67 -1.08
C LEU A 50 -3.04 10.46 0.16
N LEU A 51 -1.74 10.51 0.44
CA LEU A 51 -1.18 11.22 1.60
C LEU A 51 -0.59 12.59 1.23
N PRO A 52 -0.64 13.58 2.14
CA PRO A 52 0.10 14.81 1.99
C PRO A 52 1.62 14.54 1.98
N ARG A 53 2.32 15.12 1.00
CA ARG A 53 3.72 14.87 0.65
C ARG A 53 4.73 14.75 1.82
N PRO A 54 4.68 15.55 2.92
CA PRO A 54 5.69 15.42 3.96
C PRO A 54 5.62 14.10 4.75
N TYR A 55 4.44 13.48 4.86
CA TYR A 55 4.25 12.30 5.71
C TYR A 55 4.22 10.97 4.94
N ALA A 56 4.05 11.02 3.62
CA ALA A 56 3.95 9.81 2.78
C ALA A 56 5.18 8.90 2.92
N VAL A 57 6.40 9.47 2.93
CA VAL A 57 7.64 8.69 3.03
C VAL A 57 7.82 8.06 4.41
N ALA A 58 7.61 8.84 5.48
CA ALA A 58 7.73 8.33 6.85
C ALA A 58 6.73 7.20 7.12
N TRP A 59 5.50 7.37 6.66
CA TRP A 59 4.45 6.37 6.79
C TRP A 59 4.72 5.11 5.93
N LEU A 60 5.26 5.26 4.71
CA LEU A 60 5.69 4.13 3.88
C LEU A 60 6.85 3.35 4.54
N CYS A 61 7.84 4.04 5.08
CA CYS A 61 8.93 3.41 5.83
C CYS A 61 8.40 2.66 7.06
N GLN A 62 7.42 3.23 7.77
CA GLN A 62 6.76 2.56 8.89
C GLN A 62 5.98 1.33 8.43
N CYS A 63 5.26 1.39 7.31
CA CYS A 63 4.53 0.24 6.76
C CYS A 63 5.48 -0.88 6.33
N MET A 64 6.57 -0.57 5.65
CA MET A 64 7.59 -1.56 5.28
C MET A 64 8.26 -2.17 6.51
N ARG A 65 8.57 -1.36 7.53
CA ARG A 65 9.15 -1.86 8.79
C ARG A 65 8.17 -2.76 9.55
N ALA A 66 6.91 -2.37 9.66
CA ALA A 66 5.88 -3.19 10.31
C ALA A 66 5.68 -4.54 9.58
N GLN A 67 5.74 -4.53 8.25
CA GLN A 67 5.61 -5.74 7.44
C GLN A 67 6.86 -6.64 7.47
N ALA A 68 8.06 -6.04 7.47
CA ALA A 68 9.30 -6.79 7.61
C ALA A 68 9.37 -7.53 8.95
N LEU A 69 8.79 -6.96 10.02
CA LEU A 69 8.64 -7.64 11.31
C LEU A 69 7.60 -8.77 11.28
N SER A 70 6.56 -8.70 10.46
CA SER A 70 5.57 -9.79 10.35
C SER A 70 6.06 -11.00 9.54
N GLY A 71 7.26 -10.94 8.94
CA GLY A 71 7.77 -11.96 8.02
C GLY A 71 8.80 -12.94 8.59
N HIS A 72 9.35 -12.75 9.80
CA HIS A 72 10.45 -13.58 10.28
C HIS A 72 10.62 -13.62 11.81
N ASP A 73 9.57 -13.89 12.56
CA ASP A 73 9.77 -14.45 13.91
C ASP A 73 9.62 -15.98 13.83
N SER A 74 10.65 -16.59 13.28
CA SER A 74 10.95 -18.00 13.50
C SER A 74 12.45 -18.04 13.76
N GLU A 75 12.81 -17.56 14.95
CA GLU A 75 14.02 -17.99 15.64
C GLU A 75 13.85 -19.50 15.89
N ASP A 76 14.62 -20.27 15.12
CA ASP A 76 14.84 -21.71 15.26
C ASP A 76 15.75 -21.91 16.50
N ASP A 77 15.24 -22.59 17.52
CA ASP A 77 16.03 -23.28 18.57
C ASP A 77 15.51 -24.71 18.75
#